data_AF-A0A6V8EVF0-F1
#
_entry.id   AF-A0A6V8EVF0-F1
#
_cell.length_a   1.000
_cell.length_b   1.000
_cell.length_c   1.000
_cell.angle_alpha   90.00
_cell.angle_beta   90.00
_cell.angle_gamma   90.00
#
_symmetry.space_group_name_H-M   'P 1'
#
loop_
_entity.id
_entity.type
_entity.pdbx_description
1 polymer ?
#
loop_
_entity_poly.entity_id
_entity_poly.type
_entity_poly.pdbx_seq_one_letter_code
_entity_poly.pdbx_strand_id
1 'polypeptide(L)'
;MKTSSLQENREAAATELGYVFTFLLGVLLLTMFSLWIYDIETATRERWNEEAIDANMNDLSAAIERTDVASRIDNSSYAERVYWRATEADESQFTLELTDTSLILYDEQGELGTERSLSGTASAPHSGLVNLAGVESIWVVYHNGVISIELDRPMF
;
A
#
# COMPACT_ATOMS: atom_id res chain seq x y z
N MET A 1 -63.59 24.09 32.00
CA MET A 1 -63.18 22.67 31.91
C MET A 1 -62.54 22.30 30.56
N LYS A 2 -63.00 22.84 29.41
CA LYS A 2 -62.47 22.49 28.06
C LYS A 2 -61.07 23.05 27.71
N THR A 3 -60.63 24.11 28.37
CA THR A 3 -59.34 24.79 28.11
C THR A 3 -58.15 24.04 28.69
N SER A 4 -58.30 23.44 29.87
CA SER A 4 -57.24 22.67 30.55
C SER A 4 -56.87 21.39 29.80
N SER A 5 -57.86 20.65 29.27
CA SER A 5 -57.62 19.44 28.47
C SER A 5 -56.96 19.71 27.11
N LEU A 6 -57.20 20.88 26.53
CA LEU A 6 -56.55 21.32 25.28
C LEU A 6 -55.10 21.74 25.52
N GLN A 7 -54.81 22.32 26.68
CA GLN A 7 -53.47 22.73 27.08
C GLN A 7 -52.58 21.51 27.39
N GLU A 8 -53.11 20.52 28.10
CA GLU A 8 -52.45 19.24 28.41
C GLU A 8 -52.12 18.43 27.13
N ASN A 9 -53.05 18.36 26.17
CA ASN A 9 -52.80 17.74 24.86
C ASN A 9 -51.70 18.46 24.05
N ARG A 10 -51.60 19.78 24.17
CA ARG A 10 -50.57 20.57 23.50
C ARG A 10 -49.18 20.33 24.09
N GLU A 11 -49.09 20.24 25.42
CA GLU A 11 -47.84 19.93 26.11
C GLU A 11 -47.37 18.51 25.80
N ALA A 12 -48.27 17.52 25.84
CA ALA A 12 -47.96 16.14 25.46
C ALA A 12 -47.47 16.02 24.01
N ALA A 13 -48.18 16.65 23.06
CA ALA A 13 -47.77 16.65 21.66
C ALA A 13 -46.42 17.36 21.42
N ALA A 14 -46.11 18.42 22.18
CA ALA A 14 -44.82 19.10 22.11
C ALA A 14 -43.67 18.22 22.63
N THR A 15 -43.90 17.42 23.67
CA THR A 15 -42.93 16.44 24.17
C THR A 15 -42.66 15.33 23.17
N GLU A 16 -43.71 14.78 22.55
CA GLU A 16 -43.58 13.76 21.49
C GLU A 16 -42.81 14.30 20.27
N LEU A 17 -43.07 15.55 19.88
CA LEU A 17 -42.32 16.21 18.81
C LEU A 17 -40.83 16.39 19.16
N GLY A 18 -40.54 16.69 20.44
CA GLY A 18 -39.17 16.79 20.95
C GLY A 18 -38.41 15.47 20.87
N TYR A 19 -39.06 14.33 21.15
CA TYR A 19 -38.45 13.00 20.98
C TYR A 19 -38.18 12.67 19.51
N VAL A 20 -39.11 12.96 18.61
CA VAL A 20 -38.90 12.76 17.17
C VAL A 20 -37.75 13.64 16.67
N PHE A 21 -37.69 14.90 17.09
CA PHE A 21 -36.63 15.81 16.70
C PHE A 21 -35.25 15.34 17.19
N THR A 22 -35.13 14.99 18.47
CA THR A 22 -33.88 14.51 19.05
C THR A 22 -33.43 13.18 18.43
N PHE A 23 -34.37 12.28 18.12
CA PHE A 23 -34.09 11.05 17.39
C PHE A 23 -33.53 11.34 15.99
N LEU A 24 -34.22 12.19 15.21
CA LEU A 24 -33.77 12.54 13.86
C LEU A 24 -32.43 13.28 13.86
N LEU A 25 -32.20 14.15 14.84
CA LEU A 25 -30.91 14.80 15.05
C LEU A 25 -29.80 13.77 15.35
N GLY A 26 -30.11 12.76 16.16
CA GLY A 26 -29.20 11.65 16.44
C GLY A 26 -28.86 10.84 15.19
N VAL A 27 -29.85 10.50 14.36
CA VAL A 27 -29.64 9.80 13.08
C VAL A 27 -28.79 10.63 12.12
N LEU A 28 -29.05 11.94 12.04
CA LEU A 28 -28.25 12.84 11.21
C LEU A 28 -26.79 12.88 11.67
N LEU A 29 -26.54 13.07 12.96
CA LEU A 29 -25.20 13.09 13.54
C LEU A 29 -24.47 11.76 13.33
N LEU A 30 -25.16 10.63 13.55
CA LEU A 30 -24.59 9.30 13.33
C LEU A 30 -24.20 9.09 11.87
N THR A 31 -25.03 9.56 10.93
CA THR A 31 -24.75 9.46 9.50
C THR A 31 -23.52 10.30 9.12
N MET A 32 -23.46 11.55 9.58
CA MET A 32 -22.29 12.42 9.33
C MET A 32 -21.01 11.82 9.91
N PHE A 33 -21.08 11.30 11.14
CA PHE A 33 -19.94 10.67 11.79
C PHE A 33 -19.48 9.40 11.06
N SER A 34 -20.42 8.59 10.56
CA SER A 34 -20.11 7.37 9.82
C SER A 34 -19.37 7.66 8.52
N LEU A 35 -19.81 8.67 7.76
CA LEU A 35 -19.11 9.10 6.54
C LEU A 35 -17.71 9.65 6.86
N TRP A 36 -17.60 10.46 7.90
CA TRP A 36 -16.32 11.02 8.31
C TRP A 36 -15.29 9.96 8.73
N ILE A 37 -15.71 8.93 9.47
CA ILE A 37 -14.85 7.81 9.84
C ILE A 37 -14.40 7.04 8.59
N TYR A 38 -15.32 6.75 7.68
CA TYR A 38 -15.02 6.06 6.43
C TYR A 38 -13.96 6.81 5.60
N ASP A 39 -14.07 8.14 5.52
CA ASP A 39 -13.11 8.96 4.80
C ASP A 39 -11.71 8.91 5.44
N ILE A 40 -11.63 8.96 6.78
CA ILE A 40 -10.36 8.85 7.50
C ILE A 40 -9.72 7.48 7.33
N GLU A 41 -10.51 6.41 7.43
CA GLU A 41 -10.04 5.04 7.22
C GLU A 41 -9.47 4.88 5.81
N THR A 42 -10.21 5.36 4.81
CA THR A 42 -9.80 5.31 3.40
C THR A 42 -8.48 6.07 3.18
N ALA A 43 -8.40 7.32 3.64
CA ALA A 43 -7.19 8.13 3.49
C ALA A 43 -5.98 7.55 4.25
N THR A 44 -6.22 6.92 5.41
CA THR A 44 -5.15 6.27 6.18
C THR A 44 -4.62 5.05 5.45
N ARG A 45 -5.51 4.23 4.89
CA ARG A 45 -5.17 3.06 4.08
C ARG A 45 -4.37 3.43 2.84
N GLU A 46 -4.81 4.44 2.10
CA GLU A 46 -4.12 4.92 0.89
C GLU A 46 -2.68 5.34 1.22
N ARG A 47 -2.51 6.16 2.26
CA ARG A 47 -1.18 6.58 2.72
C ARG A 47 -0.32 5.41 3.20
N TRP A 48 -0.90 4.41 3.88
CA TRP A 48 -0.13 3.23 4.29
C TRP A 48 0.34 2.40 3.10
N ASN A 49 -0.46 2.29 2.03
CA ASN A 49 -0.04 1.63 0.81
C ASN A 49 1.13 2.37 0.16
N GLU A 50 1.06 3.69 0.04
CA GLU A 50 2.15 4.51 -0.50
C GLU A 50 3.45 4.33 0.29
N GLU A 51 3.40 4.46 1.62
CA GLU A 51 4.57 4.32 2.49
C GLU A 51 5.15 2.90 2.47
N ALA A 52 4.29 1.87 2.39
CA ALA A 52 4.74 0.48 2.30
C ALA A 52 5.45 0.20 0.97
N ILE A 53 4.89 0.69 -0.16
CA ILE A 53 5.53 0.59 -1.46
C ILE A 53 6.84 1.36 -1.49
N ASP A 54 6.87 2.59 -0.98
CA ASP A 54 8.08 3.41 -0.92
C ASP A 54 9.20 2.70 -0.15
N ALA A 55 8.88 2.17 1.03
CA ALA A 55 9.80 1.40 1.85
C ALA A 55 10.29 0.12 1.14
N ASN A 56 9.40 -0.62 0.47
CA ASN A 56 9.78 -1.83 -0.27
C ASN A 56 10.72 -1.50 -1.43
N MET A 57 10.44 -0.45 -2.19
CA MET A 57 11.27 -0.01 -3.32
C MET A 57 12.64 0.49 -2.86
N ASN A 58 12.69 1.17 -1.71
CA ASN A 58 13.95 1.60 -1.09
C ASN A 58 14.78 0.39 -0.61
N ASP A 59 14.14 -0.59 0.03
CA ASP A 59 14.84 -1.79 0.50
C ASP A 59 15.36 -2.65 -0.66
N LEU A 60 14.56 -2.80 -1.73
CA LEU A 60 14.92 -3.57 -2.91
C LEU A 60 16.04 -2.89 -3.71
N SER A 61 15.93 -1.58 -3.97
CA SER A 61 17.01 -0.83 -4.62
C SER A 61 18.30 -0.87 -3.82
N ALA A 62 18.24 -0.74 -2.50
CA ALA A 62 19.43 -0.85 -1.65
C ALA A 62 20.06 -2.26 -1.70
N ALA A 63 19.26 -3.32 -1.81
CA ALA A 63 19.76 -4.69 -1.97
C ALA A 63 20.40 -4.90 -3.35
N ILE A 64 19.84 -4.30 -4.41
CA ILE A 64 20.43 -4.29 -5.75
C ILE A 64 21.80 -3.60 -5.74
N GLU A 65 21.91 -2.42 -5.11
CA GLU A 65 23.21 -1.73 -5.01
C GLU A 65 24.24 -2.52 -4.20
N ARG A 66 23.83 -3.19 -3.11
CA ARG A 66 24.72 -4.11 -2.39
C ARG A 66 25.16 -5.29 -3.24
N THR A 67 24.25 -5.83 -4.04
CA THR A 67 24.52 -6.92 -4.97
C THR A 67 25.49 -6.47 -6.06
N ASP A 68 25.37 -5.25 -6.58
CA ASP A 68 26.36 -4.68 -7.51
C ASP A 68 27.74 -4.56 -6.87
N VAL A 69 27.84 -4.09 -5.63
CA VAL A 69 29.13 -4.05 -4.93
C VAL A 69 29.71 -5.46 -4.75
N ALA A 70 28.88 -6.44 -4.42
CA ALA A 70 29.30 -7.84 -4.29
C ALA A 70 29.74 -8.45 -5.63
N SER A 71 29.11 -8.04 -6.75
CA SER A 71 29.42 -8.54 -8.09
C SER A 71 30.87 -8.30 -8.53
N ARG A 72 31.51 -7.28 -7.95
CA ARG A 72 32.90 -6.89 -8.20
C ARG A 72 33.92 -7.85 -7.57
N ILE A 73 33.46 -8.78 -6.74
CA ILE A 73 34.30 -9.82 -6.15
C ILE A 73 34.35 -11.01 -7.12
N ASP A 74 35.54 -11.30 -7.63
CA ASP A 74 35.77 -12.37 -8.61
C ASP A 74 35.21 -13.72 -8.16
N ASN A 75 34.54 -14.40 -9.10
CA ASN A 75 34.05 -15.78 -8.98
C ASN A 75 33.10 -16.02 -7.80
N SER A 76 32.35 -14.99 -7.39
CA SER A 76 31.33 -15.11 -6.35
C SER A 76 29.92 -15.12 -6.96
N SER A 77 29.04 -15.92 -6.38
CA SER A 77 27.59 -15.78 -6.58
C SER A 77 27.01 -15.19 -5.30
N TYR A 78 26.10 -14.23 -5.43
CA TYR A 78 25.52 -13.52 -4.31
C TYR A 78 24.00 -13.58 -4.40
N ALA A 79 23.33 -13.75 -3.27
CA ALA A 79 21.88 -13.70 -3.20
C ALA A 79 21.45 -13.06 -1.89
N GLU A 80 20.56 -12.09 -1.98
CA GLU A 80 19.96 -11.42 -0.84
C GLU A 80 18.43 -11.52 -0.92
N ARG A 81 17.79 -11.89 0.20
CA ARG A 81 16.34 -11.89 0.30
C ARG A 81 15.86 -10.56 0.85
N VAL A 82 14.97 -9.90 0.12
CA VAL A 82 14.26 -8.70 0.52
C VAL A 82 12.81 -9.08 0.83
N TYR A 83 12.32 -8.74 2.02
CA TYR A 83 10.92 -8.97 2.35
C TYR A 83 10.05 -7.92 1.68
N TRP A 84 8.91 -8.35 1.15
CA TRP A 84 7.90 -7.47 0.61
C TRP A 84 6.87 -7.18 1.70
N ARG A 85 6.73 -5.91 2.11
CA ARG A 85 5.68 -5.51 3.04
C ARG A 85 4.35 -5.58 2.32
N ALA A 86 3.40 -6.32 2.89
CA ALA A 86 2.06 -6.43 2.37
C ALA A 86 1.37 -5.06 2.34
N THR A 87 0.64 -4.81 1.27
CA THR A 87 -0.24 -3.65 1.12
C THR A 87 -1.71 -4.10 1.16
N GLU A 88 -2.64 -3.17 1.41
CA GLU A 88 -4.07 -3.46 1.24
C GLU A 88 -4.52 -3.36 -0.23
N ALA A 89 -3.63 -2.89 -1.10
CA ALA A 89 -3.84 -2.90 -2.54
C ALA A 89 -3.71 -4.31 -3.13
N ASP A 90 -4.32 -4.54 -4.29
CA ASP A 90 -4.25 -5.84 -4.97
C ASP A 90 -2.88 -6.02 -5.64
N GLU A 91 -1.97 -6.71 -4.94
CA GLU A 91 -0.60 -6.97 -5.40
C GLU A 91 -0.53 -7.81 -6.69
N SER A 92 -1.63 -8.46 -7.10
CA SER A 92 -1.66 -9.16 -8.40
C SER A 92 -1.54 -8.23 -9.60
N GLN A 93 -1.85 -6.95 -9.40
CA GLN A 93 -1.76 -5.89 -10.40
C GLN A 93 -0.37 -5.23 -10.44
N PHE A 94 0.54 -5.65 -9.56
CA PHE A 94 1.87 -5.08 -9.47
C PHE A 94 2.90 -5.91 -10.25
N THR A 95 3.67 -5.22 -11.08
CA THR A 95 4.80 -5.80 -11.80
C THR A 95 6.05 -4.97 -11.53
N LEU A 96 7.11 -5.62 -11.06
CA LEU A 96 8.43 -5.01 -10.94
C LEU A 96 9.26 -5.31 -12.17
N GLU A 97 9.84 -4.26 -12.74
CA GLU A 97 10.85 -4.33 -13.79
C GLU A 97 12.17 -3.79 -13.26
N LEU A 98 13.21 -4.62 -13.36
CA LEU A 98 14.58 -4.22 -13.11
C LEU A 98 15.28 -3.99 -14.45
N THR A 99 15.76 -2.77 -14.62
CA THR A 99 16.57 -2.31 -15.76
C THR A 99 17.97 -1.94 -15.27
N ASP A 100 18.90 -1.68 -16.19
CA ASP A 100 20.28 -1.33 -15.86
C ASP A 100 20.44 -0.10 -14.95
N THR A 101 19.47 0.83 -15.00
CA THR A 101 19.55 2.13 -14.32
C THR A 101 18.37 2.42 -13.41
N SER A 102 17.36 1.57 -13.40
CA SER A 102 16.10 1.84 -12.68
C SER A 102 15.40 0.56 -12.26
N LEU A 103 14.78 0.63 -11.08
CA LEU A 103 13.78 -0.32 -10.61
C LEU A 103 12.41 0.36 -10.72
N ILE A 104 11.51 -0.23 -11.51
CA ILE A 104 10.20 0.34 -11.84
C ILE A 104 9.13 -0.59 -11.31
N LEU A 105 8.17 -0.03 -10.56
CA LEU A 105 6.93 -0.70 -10.18
C LEU A 105 5.81 -0.18 -11.09
N TYR A 106 5.23 -1.09 -11.86
CA TYR A 106 4.01 -0.85 -12.60
C TYR A 106 2.81 -1.30 -11.78
N ASP A 107 1.79 -0.45 -11.75
CA ASP A 107 0.46 -0.73 -11.21
C ASP A 107 -0.54 -0.58 -12.37
N GLU A 108 -1.20 -1.68 -12.75
CA GLU A 108 -2.12 -1.69 -13.90
C GLU A 108 -3.41 -0.88 -13.66
N GLN A 109 -3.79 -0.65 -12.40
CA GLN A 109 -5.07 -0.01 -12.06
C GLN A 109 -4.95 1.30 -11.27
N GLY A 110 -3.76 1.69 -10.82
CA GLY A 110 -3.66 2.71 -9.78
C GLY A 110 -2.55 3.75 -9.91
N GLU A 111 -2.43 4.51 -8.83
CA GLU A 111 -1.52 5.65 -8.63
C GLU A 111 -0.21 5.26 -7.91
N LEU A 112 -0.05 3.98 -7.54
CA LEU A 112 1.09 3.49 -6.75
C LEU A 112 2.34 3.17 -7.61
N GLY A 113 2.24 3.35 -8.92
CA GLY A 113 3.37 3.20 -9.84
C GLY A 113 4.52 4.13 -9.44
N THR A 114 5.71 3.57 -9.26
CA THR A 114 6.85 4.32 -8.75
C THR A 114 8.15 3.82 -9.37
N GLU A 115 9.12 4.72 -9.46
CA GLU A 115 10.43 4.44 -10.02
C GLU A 115 11.52 4.80 -9.01
N ARG A 116 12.58 3.99 -9.00
CA ARG A 116 13.82 4.26 -8.30
C ARG A 116 14.99 4.18 -9.25
N SER A 117 15.69 5.29 -9.39
CA SER A 117 16.96 5.32 -10.09
C SER A 117 18.03 4.56 -9.29
N LEU A 118 18.76 3.70 -9.98
CA LEU A 118 19.95 3.04 -9.51
C LEU A 118 21.17 3.88 -9.88
N SER A 119 22.30 3.64 -9.23
CA SER A 119 23.55 4.40 -9.41
C SER A 119 24.07 4.37 -10.85
N GLY A 120 23.65 3.37 -11.65
CA GLY A 120 24.08 3.18 -13.04
C GLY A 120 25.59 2.90 -13.16
N THR A 121 26.26 2.61 -12.05
CA THR A 121 27.70 2.30 -12.00
C THR A 121 27.99 0.81 -12.05
N ALA A 122 26.97 0.02 -12.35
CA ALA A 122 27.04 -1.42 -12.22
C ALA A 122 27.96 -2.05 -13.26
N SER A 123 28.70 -3.06 -12.82
CA SER A 123 29.63 -3.81 -13.68
C SER A 123 28.92 -4.91 -14.47
N ALA A 124 27.72 -5.29 -14.04
CA ALA A 124 26.90 -6.35 -14.62
C ALA A 124 25.57 -5.78 -15.13
N PRO A 125 25.03 -6.29 -16.24
CA PRO A 125 23.67 -5.96 -16.68
C PRO A 125 22.65 -6.40 -15.62
N HIS A 126 21.60 -5.61 -15.50
CA HIS A 126 20.45 -5.91 -14.65
C HIS A 126 19.27 -6.38 -15.50
N SER A 127 18.56 -7.39 -15.02
CA SER A 127 17.38 -7.90 -15.71
C SER A 127 16.45 -8.60 -14.76
N GLY A 128 15.16 -8.28 -14.81
CA GLY A 128 14.15 -9.06 -14.13
C GLY A 128 12.77 -8.45 -14.31
N LEU A 129 11.77 -9.30 -14.52
CA LEU A 129 10.38 -8.90 -14.56
C LEU A 129 9.60 -9.89 -13.70
N VAL A 130 9.03 -9.41 -12.59
CA VAL A 130 8.30 -10.27 -11.64
C VAL A 130 6.93 -9.68 -11.32
N ASN A 131 5.91 -10.52 -11.31
CA ASN A 131 4.58 -10.18 -10.82
C ASN A 131 4.52 -10.45 -9.31
N LEU A 132 3.91 -9.55 -8.55
CA LEU A 132 3.91 -9.60 -7.09
C LEU A 132 2.71 -10.31 -6.45
N ALA A 133 1.89 -11.03 -7.24
CA ALA A 133 0.75 -11.79 -6.75
C ALA A 133 1.15 -12.79 -5.63
N GLY A 134 0.81 -12.45 -4.38
CA GLY A 134 1.05 -13.30 -3.21
C GLY A 134 2.54 -13.44 -2.84
N VAL A 135 3.36 -12.44 -3.17
CA VAL A 135 4.80 -12.47 -2.93
C VAL A 135 5.13 -11.94 -1.53
N GLU A 136 5.75 -12.76 -0.68
CA GLU A 136 6.22 -12.35 0.64
C GLU A 136 7.67 -11.84 0.62
N SER A 137 8.45 -12.27 -0.38
CA SER A 137 9.85 -11.90 -0.50
C SER A 137 10.35 -12.03 -1.93
N ILE A 138 11.31 -11.18 -2.27
CA ILE A 138 11.98 -11.14 -3.56
C ILE A 138 13.47 -11.40 -3.31
N TRP A 139 14.08 -12.21 -4.16
CA TRP A 139 15.51 -12.47 -4.16
C TRP A 139 16.19 -11.57 -5.17
N VAL A 140 17.21 -10.86 -4.71
CA VAL A 140 18.17 -10.16 -5.58
C VAL A 140 19.37 -11.08 -5.72
N VAL A 141 19.71 -11.42 -6.96
CA VAL A 141 20.67 -12.47 -7.28
C VAL A 141 21.73 -11.93 -8.21
N TYR A 142 22.99 -12.19 -7.90
CA TYR A 142 24.10 -12.07 -8.84
C TYR A 142 24.66 -13.45 -9.15
N HIS A 143 24.53 -13.87 -10.41
CA HIS A 143 25.03 -15.14 -10.89
C HIS A 143 25.41 -15.04 -12.37
N ASN A 144 26.53 -15.67 -12.76
CA ASN A 144 27.05 -15.67 -14.13
C ASN A 144 27.18 -14.28 -14.78
N GLY A 145 27.53 -13.26 -13.99
CA GLY A 145 27.75 -11.91 -14.51
C GLY A 145 26.47 -11.11 -14.77
N VAL A 146 25.31 -11.52 -14.24
CA VAL A 146 24.03 -10.81 -14.37
C VAL A 146 23.43 -10.60 -12.99
N ILE A 147 22.83 -9.43 -12.76
CA ILE A 147 22.02 -9.14 -11.57
C ILE A 147 20.54 -9.30 -11.93
N SER A 148 19.84 -10.16 -11.22
CA SER A 148 18.41 -10.43 -11.43
C SER A 148 17.58 -10.27 -10.17
N ILE A 149 16.29 -10.01 -10.37
CA ILE A 149 15.26 -10.16 -9.33
C ILE A 149 14.44 -11.41 -9.63
N GLU A 150 14.28 -12.26 -8.63
CA GLU A 150 13.64 -13.57 -8.73
C GLU A 150 12.71 -13.79 -7.53
N LEU A 151 11.62 -14.54 -7.71
CA LEU A 151 10.72 -14.89 -6.60
C LEU A 151 11.18 -16.15 -5.88
N ASP A 152 11.81 -17.06 -6.61
CA ASP A 152 12.31 -18.31 -6.07
C ASP A 152 13.70 -18.14 -5.46
N ARG A 153 13.98 -18.95 -4.43
CA ARG A 153 15.30 -18.97 -3.81
C ARG A 153 16.32 -19.57 -4.78
N PRO A 154 17.46 -18.91 -5.03
CA PRO A 154 18.51 -19.48 -5.87
C PRO A 154 19.17 -20.71 -5.22
N MET A 155 19.61 -21.66 -6.06
CA MET A 155 20.08 -23.01 -5.66
C MET A 155 21.56 -23.29 -5.99
N PHE A 156 22.34 -22.27 -6.32
CA PHE A 156 23.77 -22.41 -6.64
C PHE A 156 24.68 -22.56 -5.41
#